data_AF-A0AAW9NW86-F1
#
_entry.id   AF-A0AAW9NW86-F1
#
_cell.length_a   1.000
_cell.length_b   1.000
_cell.length_c   1.000
_cell.angle_alpha   90.00
_cell.angle_beta   90.00
_cell.angle_gamma   90.00
#
_symmetry.space_group_name_H-M   'P 1'
#
loop_
_entity.id
_entity.type
_entity.pdbx_description
1 polymer ?
#
loop_
_entity_poly.entity_id
_entity_poly.type
_entity_poly.pdbx_seq_one_letter_code
_entity_poly.pdbx_strand_id
1 'polypeptide(L)'
;MKKIMTFFVLCFLVVTQSVAAHTMTEKNLYEDMDPAADNAQKILLLNSLGLLGYNGQDMKLSQDDNLSRMEFAAWVADFFQLEADNFEQRANASLQEDYVSSLQGDITYQEINIALFHKALELDSPDATLTKAQYIDFIFEHLNDDMGGHTLAQMGGFIAGPTGVIEDVKTADGTAILVIAGKDYPLSGHPRVSATSDKAEDWLGSTVELSYLTTATSGHGHHDGGHDNHHDEQESNEEAAALHYIQLQQTESNAVEEESTKNGWLIPTIIIALLAVLALVFLKRKS
;
A
#
# COMPACT_ATOMS: atom_id res chain seq x y z
N MET A 1 14.79 48.45 0.63
CA MET A 1 15.32 47.18 1.17
C MET A 1 14.23 46.31 1.79
N LYS A 2 13.35 46.83 2.68
CA LYS A 2 12.22 46.05 3.26
C LYS A 2 11.30 45.37 2.24
N LYS A 3 10.99 46.02 1.10
CA LYS A 3 10.08 45.48 0.07
C LYS A 3 10.65 44.32 -0.78
N ILE A 4 11.98 44.19 -0.86
CA ILE A 4 12.63 43.09 -1.61
C ILE A 4 12.76 41.85 -0.71
N MET A 5 12.93 42.06 0.60
CA MET A 5 13.03 40.99 1.59
C MET A 5 11.68 40.27 1.79
N THR A 6 10.55 40.99 1.67
CA THR A 6 9.21 40.38 1.72
C THR A 6 8.91 39.50 0.50
N PHE A 7 9.48 39.80 -0.67
CA PHE A 7 9.28 39.00 -1.89
C PHE A 7 10.01 37.65 -1.83
N PHE A 8 11.22 37.62 -1.25
CA PHE A 8 11.97 36.36 -1.06
C PHE A 8 11.36 35.44 0.02
N VAL A 9 10.72 35.99 1.04
CA VAL A 9 10.00 35.20 2.07
C VAL A 9 8.70 34.62 1.51
N LEU A 10 8.03 35.32 0.58
CA LEU A 10 6.81 34.83 -0.06
C LEU A 10 7.08 33.72 -1.10
N CYS A 11 8.22 33.76 -1.80
CA CYS A 11 8.61 32.68 -2.73
C CYS A 11 9.01 31.37 -2.03
N PHE A 12 9.36 31.41 -0.74
CA PHE A 12 9.65 30.20 0.05
C PHE A 12 8.41 29.56 0.68
N LEU A 13 7.24 30.23 0.63
CA LEU A 13 5.98 29.78 1.23
C LEU A 13 5.08 28.98 0.28
N VAL A 14 5.52 28.71 -0.96
CA VAL A 14 4.72 27.97 -1.96
C VAL A 14 5.44 26.70 -2.44
N VAL A 15 6.29 26.11 -1.60
CA VAL A 15 6.53 24.66 -1.71
C VAL A 15 5.41 24.01 -0.90
N THR A 16 4.21 24.00 -1.46
CA THR A 16 3.19 23.04 -1.04
C THR A 16 3.83 21.68 -1.29
N GLN A 17 4.26 21.02 -0.22
CA GLN A 17 4.59 19.60 -0.31
C GLN A 17 3.30 18.93 -0.75
N SER A 18 3.20 18.59 -2.03
CA SER A 18 2.23 17.60 -2.48
C SER A 18 2.48 16.38 -1.61
N VAL A 19 1.55 16.08 -0.73
CA VAL A 19 1.52 14.80 -0.04
C VAL A 19 1.29 13.79 -1.15
N ALA A 20 2.38 13.26 -1.68
CA ALA A 20 2.30 12.11 -2.55
C ALA A 20 1.57 11.03 -1.75
N ALA A 21 0.58 10.38 -2.36
CA ALA A 21 0.03 9.14 -1.83
C ALA A 21 1.19 8.28 -1.33
N HIS A 22 1.18 7.93 -0.05
CA HIS A 22 2.26 7.14 0.52
C HIS A 22 2.17 5.73 -0.09
N THR A 23 2.93 5.50 -1.16
CA THR A 23 3.03 4.19 -1.79
C THR A 23 3.56 3.19 -0.77
N MET A 24 2.81 2.12 -0.56
CA MET A 24 3.26 0.98 0.23
C MET A 24 3.99 0.00 -0.68
N THR A 25 5.14 -0.47 -0.20
CA THR A 25 6.00 -1.45 -0.86
C THR A 25 6.38 -2.52 0.17
N GLU A 26 7.10 -3.54 -0.26
CA GLU A 26 7.63 -4.56 0.64
C GLU A 26 8.56 -3.96 1.72
N LYS A 27 9.15 -2.79 1.48
CA LYS A 27 10.10 -2.12 2.39
C LYS A 27 9.46 -1.48 3.62
N ASN A 28 8.17 -1.15 3.56
CA ASN A 28 7.49 -0.35 4.58
C ASN A 28 6.16 -0.95 5.03
N LEU A 29 5.80 -2.14 4.54
CA LEU A 29 4.55 -2.79 4.91
C LEU A 29 4.59 -3.41 6.32
N TYR A 30 5.61 -4.23 6.62
CA TYR A 30 5.81 -4.86 7.92
C TYR A 30 7.27 -4.67 8.38
N GLU A 31 7.48 -4.43 9.66
CA GLU A 31 8.81 -4.18 10.28
C GLU A 31 9.71 -5.41 10.26
N ASP A 32 9.14 -6.60 10.30
CA ASP A 32 9.83 -7.89 10.40
C ASP A 32 9.88 -8.66 9.07
N MET A 33 9.53 -8.01 7.96
CA MET A 33 9.59 -8.60 6.63
C MET A 33 10.89 -8.20 5.92
N ASP A 34 11.60 -9.19 5.38
CA ASP A 34 12.68 -8.93 4.41
C ASP A 34 12.05 -8.63 3.04
N PRO A 35 12.24 -7.42 2.47
CA PRO A 35 11.69 -7.07 1.17
C PRO A 35 12.21 -7.93 0.00
N ALA A 36 13.31 -8.65 0.21
CA ALA A 36 13.90 -9.59 -0.76
C ALA A 36 13.45 -11.05 -0.55
N ALA A 37 12.58 -11.33 0.44
CA ALA A 37 12.06 -12.68 0.65
C ALA A 37 11.18 -13.13 -0.53
N ASP A 38 11.26 -14.42 -0.88
CA ASP A 38 10.53 -15.03 -1.99
C ASP A 38 8.99 -14.83 -1.93
N ASN A 39 8.44 -14.61 -0.74
CA ASN A 39 7.02 -14.38 -0.52
C ASN A 39 6.64 -12.92 -0.25
N ALA A 40 7.58 -11.98 -0.29
CA ALA A 40 7.31 -10.56 0.02
C ALA A 40 6.25 -9.95 -0.93
N GLN A 41 6.30 -10.31 -2.21
CA GLN A 41 5.29 -9.90 -3.20
C GLN A 41 3.89 -10.47 -2.88
N LYS A 42 3.82 -11.73 -2.44
CA LYS A 42 2.56 -12.37 -2.04
C LYS A 42 1.97 -11.65 -0.84
N ILE A 43 2.79 -11.31 0.16
CA ILE A 43 2.36 -10.58 1.35
C ILE A 43 1.81 -9.21 0.97
N LEU A 44 2.52 -8.46 0.12
CA LEU A 44 2.06 -7.15 -0.36
C LEU A 44 0.73 -7.27 -1.11
N LEU A 45 0.58 -8.29 -1.97
CA LEU A 45 -0.67 -8.56 -2.68
C LEU A 45 -1.81 -8.87 -1.72
N LEU A 46 -1.64 -9.86 -0.84
CA LEU A 46 -2.72 -10.27 0.07
C LEU A 46 -3.09 -9.16 1.06
N ASN A 47 -2.14 -8.34 1.51
CA ASN A 47 -2.44 -7.14 2.29
C ASN A 47 -3.25 -6.12 1.47
N SER A 48 -2.87 -5.87 0.21
CA SER A 48 -3.61 -4.96 -0.66
C SER A 48 -5.05 -5.42 -0.91
N LEU A 49 -5.29 -6.73 -0.88
CA LEU A 49 -6.62 -7.31 -1.06
C LEU A 49 -7.41 -7.44 0.26
N GLY A 50 -6.87 -6.94 1.38
CA GLY A 50 -7.49 -7.04 2.71
C GLY A 50 -7.46 -8.43 3.34
N LEU A 51 -6.73 -9.39 2.76
CA LEU A 51 -6.61 -10.77 3.23
C LEU A 51 -5.50 -10.95 4.30
N LEU A 52 -4.72 -9.89 4.55
CA LEU A 52 -3.75 -9.75 5.63
C LEU A 52 -3.89 -8.36 6.27
N GLY A 53 -3.85 -8.29 7.60
CA GLY A 53 -3.89 -7.04 8.35
C GLY A 53 -2.79 -6.94 9.40
N TYR A 54 -2.86 -5.89 10.21
CA TYR A 54 -2.03 -5.73 11.41
C TYR A 54 -2.76 -6.30 12.64
N ASN A 55 -1.99 -6.77 13.62
CA ASN A 55 -2.52 -7.29 14.88
C ASN A 55 -3.02 -6.18 15.84
N GLY A 56 -2.91 -4.91 15.45
CA GLY A 56 -3.31 -3.74 16.25
C GLY A 56 -2.37 -3.37 17.40
N GLN A 57 -1.23 -4.05 17.56
CA GLN A 57 -0.22 -3.79 18.59
C GLN A 57 1.10 -3.30 17.99
N ASP A 58 1.55 -3.94 16.93
CA ASP A 58 2.75 -3.56 16.19
C ASP A 58 2.58 -3.79 14.68
N MET A 59 3.51 -3.24 13.89
CA MET A 59 3.55 -3.42 12.44
C MET A 59 4.32 -4.69 12.07
N LYS A 60 4.06 -5.81 12.74
CA LYS A 60 4.73 -7.09 12.49
C LYS A 60 3.77 -8.15 11.99
N LEU A 61 4.28 -9.01 11.12
CA LEU A 61 3.54 -10.16 10.60
C LEU A 61 3.86 -11.43 11.39
N SER A 62 5.11 -11.65 11.78
CA SER A 62 5.58 -12.83 12.53
C SER A 62 5.20 -14.14 11.83
N GLN A 63 5.74 -14.31 10.62
CA GLN A 63 5.32 -15.34 9.66
C GLN A 63 5.47 -16.79 10.16
N ASP A 64 6.42 -17.02 11.06
CA ASP A 64 6.72 -18.34 11.63
C ASP A 64 5.74 -18.75 12.74
N ASP A 65 4.97 -17.81 13.29
CA ASP A 65 3.97 -18.10 14.31
C ASP A 65 2.72 -18.76 13.69
N ASN A 66 2.05 -19.60 14.47
CA ASN A 66 0.73 -20.12 14.11
C ASN A 66 -0.27 -18.97 13.97
N LEU A 67 -1.15 -19.06 12.97
CA LEU A 67 -2.23 -18.10 12.81
C LEU A 67 -3.33 -18.39 13.84
N SER A 68 -3.50 -17.47 14.79
CA SER A 68 -4.57 -17.58 15.78
C SER A 68 -5.95 -17.33 15.16
N ARG A 69 -7.01 -17.93 15.72
CA ARG A 69 -8.39 -17.64 15.31
C ARG A 69 -8.75 -16.17 15.51
N MET A 70 -8.27 -15.54 16.58
CA MET A 70 -8.52 -14.13 16.86
C MET A 70 -7.98 -13.22 15.76
N GLU A 71 -6.75 -13.49 15.31
CA GLU A 71 -6.11 -12.72 14.26
C GLU A 71 -6.75 -12.94 12.90
N PHE A 72 -7.00 -14.20 12.54
CA PHE A 72 -7.77 -14.52 11.33
C PHE A 72 -9.14 -13.84 11.32
N ALA A 73 -9.88 -13.91 12.44
CA ALA A 73 -11.19 -13.29 12.58
C ALA A 73 -11.13 -11.77 12.38
N ALA A 74 -10.11 -11.10 12.92
CA ALA A 74 -9.93 -9.66 12.69
C ALA A 74 -9.66 -9.33 11.22
N TRP A 75 -8.83 -10.12 10.53
CA TRP A 75 -8.55 -9.93 9.10
C TRP A 75 -9.79 -10.17 8.23
N VAL A 76 -10.57 -11.21 8.54
CA VAL A 76 -11.83 -11.51 7.85
C VAL A 76 -12.85 -10.39 8.02
N ALA A 77 -12.91 -9.78 9.20
CA ALA A 77 -13.78 -8.64 9.45
C ALA A 77 -13.38 -7.43 8.59
N ASP A 78 -12.08 -7.13 8.48
CA ASP A 78 -11.58 -6.07 7.60
C ASP A 78 -11.88 -6.39 6.12
N PHE A 79 -11.66 -7.64 5.69
CA PHE A 79 -11.94 -8.09 4.33
C PHE A 79 -13.42 -7.92 3.93
N PHE A 80 -14.35 -8.29 4.82
CA PHE A 80 -15.79 -8.13 4.61
C PHE A 80 -16.35 -6.79 5.07
N GLN A 81 -15.49 -5.84 5.47
CA GLN A 81 -15.87 -4.49 5.90
C GLN A 81 -16.90 -4.50 7.04
N LEU A 82 -16.71 -5.37 8.03
CA LEU A 82 -17.56 -5.40 9.22
C LEU A 82 -17.25 -4.19 10.11
N GLU A 83 -18.31 -3.53 10.58
CA GLU A 83 -18.22 -2.35 11.44
C GLU A 83 -17.54 -2.66 12.78
N ALA A 84 -16.36 -2.09 13.02
CA ALA A 84 -15.62 -2.21 14.27
C ALA A 84 -14.47 -1.18 14.38
N ASP A 85 -14.23 -0.66 15.58
CA ASP A 85 -13.26 0.42 15.80
C ASP A 85 -11.82 -0.10 16.02
N ASN A 86 -11.68 -1.35 16.45
CA ASN A 86 -10.38 -1.92 16.82
C ASN A 86 -10.30 -3.43 16.57
N PHE A 87 -9.09 -3.96 16.71
CA PHE A 87 -8.76 -5.36 16.43
C PHE A 87 -9.63 -6.37 17.19
N GLU A 88 -9.86 -6.17 18.50
CA GLU A 88 -10.67 -7.09 19.30
C GLU A 88 -12.15 -7.02 18.88
N GLN A 89 -12.66 -5.83 18.58
CA GLN A 89 -14.02 -5.67 18.07
C GLN A 89 -14.18 -6.30 16.69
N ARG A 90 -13.18 -6.20 15.80
CA ARG A 90 -13.16 -6.87 14.49
C ARG A 90 -13.22 -8.39 14.65
N ALA A 91 -12.39 -8.96 15.51
CA ALA A 91 -12.44 -10.39 15.79
C ALA A 91 -13.82 -10.83 16.32
N ASN A 92 -14.43 -10.04 17.21
CA ASN A 92 -15.77 -10.31 17.71
C ASN A 92 -16.87 -10.18 16.64
N ALA A 93 -16.75 -9.23 15.70
CA ALA A 93 -17.70 -9.09 14.59
C ALA A 93 -17.69 -10.35 13.71
N SER A 94 -16.50 -10.87 13.36
CA SER A 94 -16.40 -12.13 12.61
C SER A 94 -16.94 -13.35 13.37
N LEU A 95 -16.81 -13.37 14.70
CA LEU A 95 -17.44 -14.41 15.51
C LEU A 95 -18.99 -14.31 15.46
N GLN A 96 -19.55 -13.10 15.44
CA GLN A 96 -21.01 -12.88 15.38
C GLN A 96 -21.60 -13.28 14.03
N GLU A 97 -20.83 -13.15 12.95
CA GLU A 97 -21.20 -13.56 11.59
C GLU A 97 -20.85 -15.03 11.29
N ASP A 98 -20.50 -15.83 12.30
CA ASP A 98 -20.16 -17.26 12.20
C ASP A 98 -18.98 -17.56 11.24
N TYR A 99 -18.10 -16.59 10.95
CA TYR A 99 -16.88 -16.83 10.17
C TYR A 99 -15.85 -17.66 10.94
N VAL A 100 -15.88 -17.61 12.27
CA VAL A 100 -15.07 -18.47 13.13
C VAL A 100 -15.93 -19.06 14.25
N SER A 101 -15.56 -20.24 14.74
CA SER A 101 -16.29 -20.94 15.79
C SER A 101 -15.98 -20.43 17.22
N SER A 102 -14.80 -19.82 17.40
CA SER A 102 -14.33 -19.23 18.65
C SER A 102 -13.14 -18.31 18.37
N LEU A 103 -12.73 -17.50 19.36
CA LEU A 103 -11.51 -16.67 19.26
C LEU A 103 -10.28 -17.32 19.90
N GLN A 104 -10.43 -18.51 20.49
CA GLN A 104 -9.35 -19.18 21.22
C GLN A 104 -8.64 -20.21 20.33
N GLY A 105 -7.31 -20.29 20.44
CA GLY A 105 -6.48 -21.26 19.72
C GLY A 105 -6.21 -20.89 18.26
N ASP A 106 -5.64 -21.84 17.53
CA ASP A 106 -5.17 -21.63 16.16
C ASP A 106 -6.24 -22.01 15.14
N ILE A 107 -6.29 -21.28 14.03
CA ILE A 107 -7.22 -21.52 12.92
C ILE A 107 -6.81 -22.79 12.14
N THR A 108 -7.79 -23.50 11.58
CA THR A 108 -7.54 -24.66 10.70
C THR A 108 -7.83 -24.36 9.23
N TYR A 109 -7.30 -25.18 8.32
CA TYR A 109 -7.66 -25.11 6.89
C TYR A 109 -9.16 -25.20 6.65
N GLN A 110 -9.88 -26.03 7.42
CA GLN A 110 -11.32 -26.17 7.29
C GLN A 110 -12.05 -24.88 7.66
N GLU A 111 -11.65 -24.21 8.74
CA GLU A 111 -12.26 -22.95 9.16
C GLU A 111 -12.01 -21.86 8.11
N ILE A 112 -10.81 -21.80 7.53
CA ILE A 112 -10.50 -20.87 6.42
C ILE A 112 -11.38 -21.15 5.19
N ASN A 113 -11.50 -22.42 4.78
CA ASN A 113 -12.32 -22.82 3.64
C ASN A 113 -13.80 -22.49 3.85
N ILE A 114 -14.30 -22.58 5.09
CA ILE A 114 -15.67 -22.17 5.41
C ILE A 114 -15.82 -20.65 5.27
N ALA A 115 -14.93 -19.88 5.90
CA ALA A 115 -15.07 -18.43 6.02
C ALA A 115 -14.82 -17.67 4.71
N LEU A 116 -13.77 -18.04 3.97
CA LEU A 116 -13.34 -17.33 2.77
C LEU A 116 -13.80 -18.01 1.49
N PHE A 117 -13.83 -19.35 1.47
CA PHE A 117 -14.04 -20.12 0.25
C PHE A 117 -15.41 -20.78 0.16
N HIS A 118 -16.30 -20.53 1.12
CA HIS A 118 -17.66 -21.11 1.16
C HIS A 118 -17.70 -22.63 0.97
N LYS A 119 -16.67 -23.35 1.45
CA LYS A 119 -16.49 -24.81 1.32
C LYS A 119 -16.25 -25.28 -0.11
N ALA A 120 -15.80 -24.40 -1.01
CA ALA A 120 -15.52 -24.75 -2.40
C ALA A 120 -14.25 -25.60 -2.57
N LEU A 121 -13.31 -25.55 -1.63
CA LEU A 121 -12.04 -26.27 -1.73
C LEU A 121 -12.12 -27.69 -1.18
N GLU A 122 -11.47 -28.64 -1.86
CA GLU A 122 -11.16 -29.96 -1.31
C GLU A 122 -9.85 -29.89 -0.52
N LEU A 123 -9.85 -30.36 0.73
CA LEU A 123 -8.71 -30.21 1.64
C LEU A 123 -8.11 -31.57 2.01
N ASP A 124 -6.79 -31.69 1.88
CA ASP A 124 -6.06 -32.91 2.27
C ASP A 124 -6.00 -33.12 3.79
N SER A 125 -5.89 -32.03 4.55
CA SER A 125 -5.75 -32.04 6.02
C SER A 125 -6.61 -30.93 6.66
N PRO A 126 -7.95 -31.07 6.64
CA PRO A 126 -8.88 -30.01 7.04
C PRO A 126 -8.68 -29.52 8.49
N ASP A 127 -8.35 -30.42 9.42
CA ASP A 127 -8.22 -30.09 10.84
C ASP A 127 -6.82 -29.60 11.23
N ALA A 128 -5.87 -29.56 10.29
CA ALA A 128 -4.52 -29.08 10.58
C ALA A 128 -4.52 -27.56 10.77
N THR A 129 -3.75 -27.09 11.76
CA THR A 129 -3.43 -25.68 11.94
C THR A 129 -2.23 -25.32 11.06
N LEU A 130 -2.02 -24.02 10.87
CA LEU A 130 -1.01 -23.50 9.96
C LEU A 130 -0.33 -22.25 10.52
N THR A 131 0.93 -22.04 10.10
CA THR A 131 1.63 -20.78 10.32
C THR A 131 1.09 -19.69 9.41
N LYS A 132 1.39 -18.43 9.72
CA LYS A 132 1.02 -17.32 8.84
C LYS A 132 1.69 -17.44 7.46
N ALA A 133 2.93 -17.91 7.39
CA ALA A 133 3.60 -18.23 6.11
C ALA A 133 2.79 -19.25 5.28
N GLN A 134 2.32 -20.32 5.92
CA GLN A 134 1.48 -21.33 5.26
C GLN A 134 0.12 -20.77 4.83
N TYR A 135 -0.48 -19.89 5.64
CA TYR A 135 -1.70 -19.18 5.29
C TYR A 135 -1.51 -18.32 4.03
N ILE A 136 -0.40 -17.56 3.96
CA ILE A 136 -0.07 -16.72 2.81
C ILE A 136 0.03 -17.55 1.53
N ASP A 137 0.75 -18.68 1.58
CA ASP A 137 0.87 -19.56 0.43
C ASP A 137 -0.48 -20.18 0.04
N PHE A 138 -1.26 -20.63 1.02
CA PHE A 138 -2.59 -21.22 0.79
C PHE A 138 -3.57 -20.24 0.14
N ILE A 139 -3.67 -19.02 0.67
CA ILE A 139 -4.55 -17.99 0.11
C ILE A 139 -4.08 -17.55 -1.27
N PHE A 140 -2.77 -17.42 -1.48
CA PHE A 140 -2.21 -17.04 -2.77
C PHE A 140 -2.50 -18.10 -3.85
N GLU A 141 -2.35 -19.39 -3.52
CA GLU A 141 -2.65 -20.51 -4.42
C GLU A 141 -4.10 -20.49 -4.90
N HIS A 142 -5.05 -20.22 -4.00
CA HIS A 142 -6.49 -20.25 -4.29
C HIS A 142 -7.10 -18.88 -4.59
N LEU A 143 -6.30 -17.82 -4.69
CA LEU A 143 -6.79 -16.44 -4.79
C LEU A 143 -7.77 -16.21 -5.95
N ASN A 144 -7.53 -16.91 -7.06
CA ASN A 144 -8.26 -16.77 -8.31
C ASN A 144 -9.15 -17.98 -8.62
N ASP A 145 -9.35 -18.89 -7.67
CA ASP A 145 -10.29 -19.99 -7.85
C ASP A 145 -11.72 -19.44 -7.95
N ASP A 146 -12.48 -19.98 -8.90
CA ASP A 146 -13.88 -19.59 -9.11
C ASP A 146 -14.78 -20.31 -8.10
N MET A 147 -15.41 -19.55 -7.22
CA MET A 147 -16.30 -20.04 -6.16
C MET A 147 -17.78 -19.82 -6.50
N GLY A 148 -18.14 -20.03 -7.77
CA GLY A 148 -19.53 -19.91 -8.24
C GLY A 148 -19.87 -18.53 -8.82
N GLY A 149 -18.92 -17.92 -9.51
CA GLY A 149 -19.03 -16.63 -10.19
C GLY A 149 -18.16 -15.53 -9.59
N HIS A 150 -17.46 -15.81 -8.50
CA HIS A 150 -16.59 -14.85 -7.80
C HIS A 150 -15.29 -15.52 -7.34
N THR A 151 -14.17 -14.83 -7.53
CA THR A 151 -12.88 -15.13 -6.87
C THR A 151 -12.75 -14.39 -5.55
N LEU A 152 -11.75 -14.73 -4.71
CA LEU A 152 -11.51 -13.98 -3.48
C LEU A 152 -11.23 -12.50 -3.75
N ALA A 153 -10.43 -12.18 -4.77
CA ALA A 153 -10.18 -10.79 -5.14
C ALA A 153 -11.49 -10.04 -5.48
N GLN A 154 -12.42 -10.70 -6.18
CA GLN A 154 -13.72 -10.12 -6.52
C GLN A 154 -14.63 -9.97 -5.31
N MET A 155 -14.62 -10.93 -4.38
CA MET A 155 -15.34 -10.82 -3.10
C MET A 155 -14.82 -9.65 -2.25
N GLY A 156 -13.51 -9.41 -2.29
CA GLY A 156 -12.87 -8.25 -1.66
C GLY A 156 -13.12 -6.93 -2.37
N GLY A 157 -13.85 -6.91 -3.50
CA GLY A 157 -14.17 -5.67 -4.20
C GLY A 157 -13.15 -5.22 -5.23
N PHE A 158 -12.29 -6.13 -5.69
CA PHE A 158 -11.25 -5.85 -6.68
C PHE A 158 -11.55 -6.47 -8.03
N ILE A 159 -11.04 -5.83 -9.08
CA ILE A 159 -11.04 -6.36 -10.43
C ILE A 159 -9.62 -6.35 -10.99
N ALA A 160 -9.32 -7.31 -11.87
CA ALA A 160 -8.04 -7.33 -12.56
C ALA A 160 -7.83 -6.02 -13.33
N GLY A 161 -6.66 -5.40 -13.13
CA GLY A 161 -6.27 -4.15 -13.75
C GLY A 161 -5.48 -4.34 -15.06
N PRO A 162 -4.95 -3.25 -15.62
CA PRO A 162 -4.09 -3.30 -16.80
C PRO A 162 -2.76 -4.00 -16.55
N THR A 163 -2.27 -4.72 -17.55
CA THR A 163 -0.89 -5.22 -17.64
C THR A 163 -0.19 -4.61 -18.84
N GLY A 164 1.14 -4.67 -18.88
CA GLY A 164 1.96 -4.10 -19.95
C GLY A 164 2.85 -2.95 -19.49
N VAL A 165 3.46 -2.26 -20.44
CA VAL A 165 4.47 -1.22 -20.16
C VAL A 165 3.80 0.07 -19.68
N ILE A 166 4.38 0.68 -18.65
CA ILE A 166 4.03 2.05 -18.24
C ILE A 166 4.65 3.02 -19.25
N GLU A 167 3.80 3.60 -20.09
CA GLU A 167 4.19 4.47 -21.21
C GLU A 167 4.45 5.92 -20.78
N ASP A 168 3.75 6.37 -19.74
CA ASP A 168 3.84 7.72 -19.19
C ASP A 168 3.34 7.74 -17.74
N VAL A 169 3.77 8.73 -16.96
CA VAL A 169 3.33 8.98 -15.59
C VAL A 169 2.96 10.45 -15.47
N LYS A 170 1.68 10.70 -15.19
CA LYS A 170 1.11 12.05 -15.05
C LYS A 170 0.76 12.30 -13.59
N THR A 171 0.54 13.56 -13.25
CA THR A 171 -0.04 13.96 -11.96
C THR A 171 -1.21 14.88 -12.21
N ALA A 172 -2.37 14.58 -11.63
CA ALA A 172 -3.53 15.46 -11.61
C ALA A 172 -4.07 15.54 -10.19
N ASP A 173 -4.27 16.76 -9.67
CA ASP A 173 -4.80 17.03 -8.34
C ASP A 173 -4.05 16.31 -7.20
N GLY A 174 -2.75 16.09 -7.36
CA GLY A 174 -1.89 15.39 -6.40
C GLY A 174 -1.90 13.86 -6.53
N THR A 175 -2.77 13.31 -7.37
CA THR A 175 -2.84 11.87 -7.67
C THR A 175 -1.95 11.54 -8.87
N ALA A 176 -1.08 10.54 -8.70
CA ALA A 176 -0.32 9.98 -9.81
C ALA A 176 -1.22 9.13 -10.71
N ILE A 177 -1.03 9.23 -12.03
CA ILE A 177 -1.80 8.55 -13.06
C ILE A 177 -0.81 7.81 -13.97
N LEU A 178 -0.95 6.49 -14.05
CA LEU A 178 -0.16 5.67 -14.97
C LEU A 178 -0.84 5.59 -16.33
N VAL A 179 -0.08 5.73 -17.40
CA VAL A 179 -0.56 5.50 -18.76
C VAL A 179 -0.08 4.13 -19.24
N ILE A 180 -1.03 3.22 -19.47
CA ILE A 180 -0.74 1.85 -19.94
C ILE A 180 -1.62 1.58 -21.16
N ALA A 181 -1.01 1.20 -22.27
CA ALA A 181 -1.69 1.02 -23.56
C ALA A 181 -2.53 2.25 -23.98
N GLY A 182 -1.99 3.45 -23.78
CA GLY A 182 -2.63 4.73 -24.08
C GLY A 182 -3.83 5.10 -23.19
N LYS A 183 -4.09 4.36 -22.11
CA LYS A 183 -5.19 4.63 -21.16
C LYS A 183 -4.65 5.13 -19.83
N ASP A 184 -5.36 6.09 -19.25
CA ASP A 184 -5.01 6.70 -17.96
C ASP A 184 -5.63 5.90 -16.81
N TYR A 185 -4.80 5.54 -15.82
CA TYR A 185 -5.17 4.81 -14.63
C TYR A 185 -4.69 5.54 -13.38
N PRO A 186 -5.57 6.23 -12.63
CA PRO A 186 -5.20 6.90 -11.39
C PRO A 186 -4.79 5.88 -10.33
N LEU A 187 -3.74 6.18 -9.56
CA LEU A 187 -3.43 5.42 -8.35
C LEU A 187 -4.46 5.72 -7.26
N SER A 188 -4.80 4.72 -6.46
CA SER A 188 -5.59 4.91 -5.23
C SER A 188 -4.83 5.74 -4.20
N GLY A 189 -5.49 6.21 -3.13
CA GLY A 189 -4.85 7.04 -2.09
C GLY A 189 -3.70 6.36 -1.34
N HIS A 190 -3.68 5.03 -1.30
CA HIS A 190 -2.63 4.22 -0.71
C HIS A 190 -2.32 3.01 -1.61
N PRO A 191 -1.67 3.22 -2.76
CA PRO A 191 -1.38 2.13 -3.67
C PRO A 191 -0.31 1.22 -3.05
N ARG A 192 -0.48 -0.09 -3.24
CA ARG A 192 0.53 -1.12 -2.93
C ARG A 192 1.26 -1.48 -4.21
N VAL A 193 2.56 -1.25 -4.24
CA VAL A 193 3.35 -1.43 -5.45
C VAL A 193 4.59 -2.27 -5.16
N SER A 194 4.68 -3.42 -5.80
CA SER A 194 5.91 -4.20 -5.84
C SER A 194 6.85 -3.57 -6.86
N ALA A 195 7.77 -2.76 -6.37
CA ALA A 195 8.73 -2.01 -7.17
C ALA A 195 10.00 -1.70 -6.39
N THR A 196 11.06 -1.35 -7.11
CA THR A 196 12.33 -0.93 -6.51
C THR A 196 12.26 0.47 -5.88
N SER A 197 11.33 1.33 -6.33
CA SER A 197 11.08 2.68 -5.84
C SER A 197 9.61 2.85 -5.40
N ASP A 198 9.37 3.73 -4.43
CA ASP A 198 8.04 4.13 -3.96
C ASP A 198 7.45 5.30 -4.77
N LYS A 199 8.20 5.84 -5.73
CA LYS A 199 7.78 6.97 -6.58
C LYS A 199 7.31 6.50 -7.94
N ALA A 200 6.12 6.98 -8.33
CA ALA A 200 5.50 6.59 -9.59
C ALA A 200 6.36 6.94 -10.81
N GLU A 201 7.06 8.07 -10.78
CA GLU A 201 7.90 8.55 -11.87
C GLU A 201 9.06 7.60 -12.19
N ASP A 202 9.54 6.85 -11.18
CA ASP A 202 10.63 5.89 -11.33
C ASP A 202 10.18 4.58 -11.99
N TRP A 203 8.86 4.36 -12.16
CA TRP A 203 8.28 3.17 -12.80
C TRP A 203 8.10 3.31 -14.31
N LEU A 204 8.41 4.49 -14.87
CA LEU A 204 8.29 4.74 -16.30
C LEU A 204 9.11 3.72 -17.11
N GLY A 205 8.47 3.04 -18.06
CA GLY A 205 9.08 2.01 -18.88
C GLY A 205 9.14 0.62 -18.25
N SER A 206 8.75 0.46 -16.97
CA SER A 206 8.59 -0.85 -16.34
C SER A 206 7.36 -1.58 -16.90
N THR A 207 7.42 -2.91 -16.90
CA THR A 207 6.29 -3.78 -17.28
C THR A 207 5.47 -4.12 -16.04
N VAL A 208 4.17 -3.85 -16.05
CA VAL A 208 3.19 -4.34 -15.07
C VAL A 208 2.84 -5.79 -15.41
N GLU A 209 3.14 -6.72 -14.51
CA GLU A 209 2.82 -8.15 -14.64
C GLU A 209 1.44 -8.50 -14.07
N LEU A 210 1.07 -7.85 -12.97
CA LEU A 210 -0.19 -8.03 -12.28
C LEU A 210 -0.65 -6.68 -11.72
N SER A 211 -1.95 -6.41 -11.78
CA SER A 211 -2.53 -5.25 -11.10
C SER A 211 -3.98 -5.51 -10.71
N TYR A 212 -4.44 -4.76 -9.71
CA TYR A 212 -5.84 -4.74 -9.29
C TYR A 212 -6.34 -3.31 -9.16
N LEU A 213 -7.56 -3.09 -9.63
CA LEU A 213 -8.32 -1.86 -9.43
C LEU A 213 -9.31 -2.06 -8.28
N THR A 214 -9.56 -1.02 -7.49
CA THR A 214 -10.75 -0.98 -6.63
C THR A 214 -12.00 -0.86 -7.49
N THR A 215 -13.11 -1.43 -7.03
CA THR A 215 -14.44 -1.12 -7.58
C THR A 215 -15.01 0.11 -6.86
N ALA A 216 -15.82 0.92 -7.56
CA ALA A 216 -16.45 2.14 -7.01
C ALA A 216 -17.35 1.87 -5.77
N THR A 217 -17.69 0.61 -5.52
CA THR A 217 -18.47 0.15 -4.36
C THR A 217 -17.60 -0.27 -3.17
N SER A 218 -16.29 -0.41 -3.38
CA SER A 218 -15.34 -0.94 -2.40
C SER A 218 -14.44 0.19 -1.96
N GLY A 219 -15.00 1.08 -1.14
CA GLY A 219 -14.24 2.05 -0.38
C GLY A 219 -13.33 1.32 0.60
N HIS A 220 -12.14 0.92 0.17
CA HIS A 220 -11.04 0.54 1.05
C HIS A 220 -10.50 1.81 1.73
N GLY A 221 -11.37 2.44 2.53
CA GLY A 221 -10.98 3.41 3.53
C GLY A 221 -10.35 2.63 4.67
N HIS A 222 -9.02 2.45 4.63
CA HIS A 222 -8.30 2.16 5.86
C HIS A 222 -8.57 3.32 6.82
N HIS A 223 -9.46 3.09 7.78
CA HIS A 223 -9.61 3.95 8.95
C HIS A 223 -8.32 3.85 9.77
N ASP A 224 -7.33 4.67 9.41
CA ASP A 224 -6.24 4.99 10.33
C ASP A 224 -6.66 6.22 11.14
N GLY A 225 -6.47 6.13 12.45
CA GLY A 225 -7.08 7.02 13.44
C GLY A 225 -6.75 8.49 13.23
N GLY A 226 -7.74 9.27 12.79
CA GLY A 226 -7.70 10.72 12.74
C GLY A 226 -9.09 11.31 12.94
N HIS A 227 -9.41 11.71 14.18
CA HIS A 227 -10.53 12.60 14.43
C HIS A 227 -10.27 13.95 13.75
N ASP A 228 -10.83 14.15 12.55
CA ASP A 228 -11.04 15.49 12.00
C ASP A 228 -12.52 15.66 11.63
N ASN A 229 -13.24 16.33 12.54
CA ASN A 229 -14.57 16.86 12.30
C ASN A 229 -14.48 17.97 11.25
N HIS A 230 -14.78 17.67 10.00
CA HIS A 230 -15.26 18.67 9.05
C HIS A 230 -16.37 18.08 8.18
N HIS A 231 -17.60 18.49 8.48
CA HIS A 231 -18.72 18.40 7.55
C HIS A 231 -18.39 19.25 6.33
N ASP A 232 -18.23 18.61 5.18
CA ASP A 232 -18.45 19.24 3.88
C ASP A 232 -19.28 18.31 2.99
N GLU A 233 -20.14 18.96 2.22
CA GLU A 233 -21.31 18.44 1.55
C GLU A 233 -20.98 17.54 0.35
N GLN A 234 -21.43 16.29 0.47
CA GLN A 234 -21.98 15.41 -0.57
C GLN A 234 -22.04 15.97 -2.02
N GLU A 235 -21.00 15.72 -2.81
CA GLU A 235 -21.12 15.39 -4.23
C GLU A 235 -20.77 13.92 -4.42
N SER A 236 -21.75 13.12 -4.84
CA SER A 236 -21.57 11.73 -5.24
C SER A 236 -20.75 11.68 -6.53
N ASN A 237 -19.43 11.76 -6.41
CA ASN A 237 -18.53 11.33 -7.47
C ASN A 237 -18.52 9.81 -7.39
N GLU A 238 -19.06 9.12 -8.41
CA GLU A 238 -18.76 7.70 -8.59
C GLU A 238 -17.25 7.58 -8.61
N GLU A 239 -16.64 7.08 -7.54
CA GLU A 239 -15.19 6.98 -7.42
C GLU A 239 -14.72 6.07 -8.56
N ALA A 240 -14.11 6.67 -9.58
CA ALA A 240 -13.62 5.93 -10.73
C ALA A 240 -12.62 4.88 -10.23
N ALA A 241 -12.73 3.65 -10.74
CA ALA A 241 -11.84 2.54 -10.38
C ALA A 241 -10.36 3.00 -10.41
N ALA A 242 -9.66 2.84 -9.29
CA ALA A 242 -8.29 3.30 -9.12
C ALA A 242 -7.33 2.12 -8.95
N LEU A 243 -6.11 2.23 -9.46
CA LEU A 243 -5.06 1.23 -9.30
C LEU A 243 -4.67 1.13 -7.82
N HIS A 244 -4.97 -0.02 -7.23
CA HIS A 244 -4.71 -0.30 -5.83
C HIS A 244 -3.48 -1.16 -5.64
N TYR A 245 -3.33 -2.20 -6.46
CA TYR A 245 -2.16 -3.07 -6.45
C TYR A 245 -1.47 -3.07 -7.81
N ILE A 246 -0.14 -3.00 -7.80
CA ILE A 246 0.70 -3.08 -9.00
C ILE A 246 1.90 -3.96 -8.69
N GLN A 247 2.15 -4.97 -9.51
CA GLN A 247 3.38 -5.74 -9.52
C GLN A 247 4.16 -5.41 -10.79
N LEU A 248 5.34 -4.79 -10.62
CA LEU A 248 6.25 -4.57 -11.72
C LEU A 248 7.16 -5.78 -11.91
N GLN A 249 7.45 -6.10 -13.17
CA GLN A 249 8.43 -7.09 -13.54
C GLN A 249 9.77 -6.72 -12.91
N GLN A 250 10.25 -7.57 -12.01
CA GLN A 250 11.59 -7.42 -11.46
C GLN A 250 12.58 -7.85 -12.53
N THR A 251 13.30 -6.87 -13.09
CA THR A 251 14.43 -7.20 -13.96
C THR A 251 15.60 -7.58 -13.07
N GLU A 252 16.03 -8.84 -13.09
CA GLU A 252 17.32 -9.24 -12.52
C GLU A 252 18.47 -8.59 -13.32
N SER A 253 18.78 -7.32 -13.06
CA SER A 253 19.97 -6.60 -13.56
C SER A 253 19.95 -5.18 -12.97
N ASN A 254 20.90 -4.67 -12.19
CA ASN A 254 22.20 -5.12 -11.73
C ASN A 254 22.33 -4.71 -10.26
N ALA A 255 23.20 -5.38 -9.51
CA ALA A 255 23.92 -4.73 -8.42
C ALA A 255 24.62 -3.49 -8.99
N VAL A 256 23.94 -2.36 -8.95
CA VAL A 256 24.61 -1.08 -8.92
C VAL A 256 25.17 -1.04 -7.50
N GLU A 257 26.45 -1.38 -7.39
CA GLU A 257 27.27 -0.83 -6.31
C GLU A 257 26.82 0.62 -6.16
N GLU A 258 26.31 0.98 -4.98
CA GLU A 258 26.27 2.37 -4.56
C GLU A 258 27.73 2.85 -4.53
N GLU A 259 28.30 3.15 -5.69
CA GLU A 259 29.38 4.11 -5.77
C GLU A 259 28.75 5.40 -5.29
N SER A 260 29.03 5.73 -4.03
CA SER A 260 28.70 7.01 -3.44
C SER A 260 29.23 8.11 -4.37
N THR A 261 28.39 8.62 -5.26
CA THR A 261 28.69 9.85 -5.97
C THR A 261 28.66 10.93 -4.91
N LYS A 262 29.85 11.23 -4.38
CA LYS A 262 30.19 12.40 -3.55
C LYS A 262 29.90 13.69 -4.32
N ASN A 263 28.65 13.96 -4.64
CA ASN A 263 28.20 15.26 -5.17
C ASN A 263 27.30 16.01 -4.19
N GLY A 264 26.97 15.41 -3.03
CA GLY A 264 26.24 16.08 -1.94
C GLY A 264 27.03 17.14 -1.15
N TRP A 265 28.36 17.23 -1.31
CA TRP A 265 29.17 18.19 -0.54
C TRP A 265 29.42 19.54 -1.25
N LEU A 266 29.12 19.65 -2.54
CA LEU A 266 29.41 20.87 -3.30
C LEU A 266 28.25 21.89 -3.30
N ILE A 267 27.01 21.46 -3.05
CA ILE A 267 25.87 22.38 -3.02
C ILE A 267 25.86 23.27 -1.76
N PRO A 268 26.12 22.78 -0.53
CA PRO A 268 26.17 23.68 0.63
C PRO A 268 27.40 24.61 0.61
N THR A 269 28.53 24.20 0.02
CA THR A 269 29.74 25.04 -0.05
C THR A 269 29.63 26.19 -1.04
N ILE A 270 28.95 26.00 -2.19
CA ILE A 270 28.69 27.07 -3.15
C ILE A 270 27.69 28.10 -2.58
N ILE A 271 26.67 27.65 -1.86
CA ILE A 271 25.68 28.53 -1.23
C ILE A 271 26.33 29.35 -0.09
N ILE A 272 27.18 28.74 0.72
CA ILE A 272 27.92 29.44 1.79
C ILE A 272 28.92 30.46 1.21
N ALA A 273 29.60 30.12 0.10
CA ALA A 273 30.52 31.04 -0.58
C ALA A 273 29.79 32.24 -1.20
N LEU A 274 28.62 32.03 -1.81
CA LEU A 274 27.79 33.10 -2.37
C LEU A 274 27.25 34.03 -1.28
N LEU A 275 26.84 33.48 -0.12
CA LEU A 275 26.39 34.28 1.03
C LEU A 275 27.53 35.10 1.66
N ALA A 276 28.74 34.56 1.71
CA ALA A 276 29.92 35.28 2.21
C ALA A 276 30.33 36.44 1.29
N VAL A 277 30.28 36.24 -0.03
CA VAL A 277 30.55 37.30 -1.02
C VAL A 277 29.49 38.40 -0.96
N LEU A 278 28.20 38.05 -0.82
CA LEU A 278 27.12 39.02 -0.62
C LEU A 278 27.31 39.83 0.68
N ALA A 279 27.68 39.20 1.79
CA ALA A 279 27.95 39.89 3.06
C ALA A 279 29.11 40.90 2.94
N LEU A 280 30.18 40.55 2.23
CA LEU A 280 31.32 41.44 1.98
C LEU A 280 30.96 42.64 1.11
N VAL A 281 30.12 42.45 0.08
CA VAL A 281 29.63 43.54 -0.78
C VAL A 281 28.73 44.50 0.00
N PHE A 282 27.92 44.02 0.95
CA PHE A 282 27.08 44.86 1.80
C PHE A 282 27.87 45.62 2.88
N LEU A 283 28.94 45.03 3.43
CA LEU A 283 29.82 45.70 4.39
C LEU A 283 30.65 46.83 3.74
N LYS A 284 31.11 46.63 2.50
CA LYS A 284 31.90 47.64 1.77
C LYS A 284 31.10 48.84 1.29
N ARG A 285 29.77 48.74 1.27
CA ARG A 285 28.85 49.82 0.83
C ARG A 285 28.39 50.73 1.97
N LYS A 286 28.79 50.43 3.21
CA LYS A 286 28.42 51.16 4.44
C LYS A 286 29.60 51.91 5.09
N SER A 287 30.77 51.89 4.46
CA SER A 287 31.95 52.70 4.84
C SER A 287 32.23 53.78 3.81
#